data_AF-A0A7C6Q0V4-F1
#
_entry.id   AF-A0A7C6Q0V4-F1
#
_cell.length_a   1.000
_cell.length_b   1.000
_cell.length_c   1.000
_cell.angle_alpha   90.00
_cell.angle_beta   90.00
_cell.angle_gamma   90.00
#
_symmetry.space_group_name_H-M   'P 1'
#
loop_
_entity.id
_entity.type
_entity.pdbx_description
1 polymer ?
#
loop_
_entity_poly.entity_id
_entity_poly.type
_entity_poly.pdbx_seq_one_letter_code
_entity_poly.pdbx_strand_id
1 'polypeptide(L)' 'MAFKPNEYQQITMDDRFLNLDERTKKFVLNSWAKGFAEIIFPAINEKRFSVLYSDNPASRPNSPV' A
#
# COMPACT_ATOMS: atom_id res chain seq x y z
N MET A 1 10.69 -12.08 9.15
CA MET A 1 9.32 -11.69 8.75
C MET A 1 8.86 -12.66 7.69
N ALA A 2 7.65 -13.21 7.82
CA ALA A 2 7.03 -14.09 6.83
C ALA A 2 6.34 -13.25 5.75
N PHE A 3 6.34 -13.74 4.51
CA PHE A 3 5.60 -13.11 3.42
C PHE A 3 4.10 -13.31 3.62
N LYS A 4 3.33 -12.22 3.57
CA LYS A 4 1.87 -12.22 3.50
C LYS A 4 1.45 -11.22 2.41
N PRO A 5 0.63 -11.63 1.43
CA PRO A 5 0.12 -10.72 0.42
C PRO A 5 -0.85 -9.72 1.05
N ASN A 6 -0.84 -8.49 0.55
CA ASN A 6 -1.74 -7.44 1.00
C ASN A 6 -3.06 -7.47 0.22
N GLU A 7 -4.06 -8.17 0.76
CA GLU A 7 -5.39 -8.30 0.12
C GLU A 7 -6.26 -7.05 0.30
N TYR A 8 -5.95 -6.21 1.29
CA TYR A 8 -6.77 -5.06 1.67
C TYR A 8 -5.91 -3.81 1.83
N GLN A 9 -6.44 -2.66 1.46
CA GLN A 9 -5.76 -1.39 1.70
C GLN A 9 -6.02 -0.94 3.13
N GLN A 10 -4.97 -0.63 3.88
CA GLN A 10 -5.09 -0.11 5.24
C GLN A 10 -5.67 1.30 5.20
N ILE A 11 -6.81 1.49 5.86
CA ILE A 11 -7.44 2.80 6.03
C ILE A 11 -6.94 3.38 7.36
N THR A 12 -6.59 4.66 7.34
CA THR A 12 -6.13 5.42 8.51
C THR A 12 -7.03 6.63 8.69
N MET A 13 -7.40 6.93 9.94
CA MET A 13 -8.17 8.14 10.27
C MET A 13 -7.31 9.40 10.13
N ASP A 14 -6.00 9.27 10.27
CA ASP A 14 -5.01 10.35 10.16
C ASP A 14 -4.33 10.37 8.79
N ASP A 15 -5.10 10.11 7.72
CA ASP A 15 -4.56 10.20 6.36
C ASP A 15 -4.11 11.65 6.07
N ARG A 16 -2.82 11.81 5.76
CA ARG A 16 -2.22 13.11 5.44
C ARG A 16 -2.90 13.77 4.26
N PHE A 17 -3.35 12.99 3.28
CA PHE A 17 -4.05 13.54 2.12
C PHE A 17 -5.34 14.26 2.51
N LEU A 18 -6.07 13.75 3.51
CA LEU A 18 -7.29 14.37 4.02
C LEU A 18 -7.02 15.70 4.72
N ASN A 19 -5.83 15.86 5.31
CA ASN A 19 -5.41 17.08 6.01
C ASN A 19 -4.77 18.15 5.12
N LEU A 20 -4.59 17.89 3.81
CA LEU A 20 -4.05 18.88 2.87
C LEU A 20 -5.05 19.99 2.53
N ASP A 21 -4.51 21.13 2.10
CA ASP A 21 -5.29 22.22 1.52
C ASP A 21 -5.93 21.80 0.18
N GLU A 22 -7.02 22.46 -0.19
CA GLU A 22 -7.81 22.06 -1.35
C GLU A 22 -7.04 22.21 -2.67
N ARG A 23 -6.14 23.20 -2.76
CA ARG A 23 -5.30 23.39 -3.93
C ARG A 23 -4.35 22.22 -4.11
N THR A 24 -3.62 21.82 -3.07
CA THR A 24 -2.71 20.66 -3.14
C THR A 24 -3.46 19.36 -3.42
N LYS A 25 -4.65 19.17 -2.82
CA LYS A 25 -5.51 18.01 -3.14
C LYS A 25 -5.83 17.93 -4.63
N LYS A 26 -6.20 19.05 -5.26
CA LYS A 26 -6.47 19.12 -6.72
C LYS A 26 -5.24 18.75 -7.55
N PHE A 27 -4.05 19.23 -7.18
CA PHE A 27 -2.82 18.85 -7.87
C PHE A 27 -2.52 17.35 -7.75
N VAL A 28 -2.67 16.77 -6.55
CA VAL A 28 -2.43 15.33 -6.33
C VAL A 28 -3.44 14.49 -7.11
N LEU A 29 -4.73 14.85 -7.09
CA LEU A 29 -5.79 14.13 -7.80
C LEU A 29 -5.65 14.18 -9.33
N ASN A 30 -5.18 15.30 -9.85
CA ASN A 30 -4.90 15.47 -11.28
C ASN A 30 -3.53 14.91 -11.71
N SER A 31 -2.69 14.52 -10.74
CA SER A 31 -1.41 13.88 -11.02
C SER A 31 -1.58 12.37 -11.25
N TRP A 32 -0.47 11.73 -11.59
CA TRP A 32 -0.41 10.27 -11.73
C TRP A 32 -0.62 9.51 -10.41
N ALA A 33 -0.57 10.19 -9.26
CA ALA A 33 -0.70 9.56 -7.95
C ALA A 33 -2.04 8.83 -7.78
N LYS A 34 -3.15 9.41 -8.26
CA LYS A 34 -4.48 8.80 -8.15
C LYS A 34 -4.55 7.48 -8.94
N GLY A 35 -4.16 7.52 -10.21
CA GLY A 35 -4.15 6.33 -11.07
C GLY A 35 -3.19 5.25 -10.57
N PHE A 36 -2.04 5.66 -10.02
CA PHE A 36 -1.12 4.73 -9.39
C PHE A 36 -1.77 4.02 -8.19
N ALA A 37 -2.39 4.75 -7.27
CA ALA A 37 -2.99 4.19 -6.06
C ALA A 37 -4.20 3.29 -6.34
N GLU A 38 -5.07 3.68 -7.29
CA GLU A 38 -6.33 2.96 -7.57
C GLU A 38 -6.17 1.79 -8.55
N ILE A 39 -5.22 1.87 -9.49
CA ILE A 39 -5.12 0.90 -10.59
C ILE A 39 -3.81 0.11 -10.52
N ILE A 40 -2.68 0.81 -10.44
CA ILE A 40 -1.37 0.17 -10.59
C ILE A 40 -1.03 -0.60 -9.33
N PHE A 41 -1.12 0.03 -8.15
CA PHE A 41 -0.73 -0.56 -6.88
C PHE A 41 -1.49 -1.88 -6.58
N PRO A 42 -2.84 -1.95 -6.72
CA PRO A 42 -3.56 -3.21 -6.51
C PRO A 42 -3.25 -4.30 -7.56
N ALA A 43 -2.79 -3.91 -8.75
CA ALA A 43 -2.43 -4.85 -9.82
C ALA A 43 -1.00 -5.40 -9.70
N ILE A 44 -0.19 -4.92 -8.75
CA ILE A 44 1.18 -5.41 -8.56
C ILE A 44 1.13 -6.85 -8.04
N ASN A 45 1.77 -7.77 -8.78
CA ASN A 45 1.99 -9.14 -8.30
C ASN A 45 3.06 -9.16 -7.21
N GLU A 46 2.61 -9.09 -5.95
CA GLU A 46 3.45 -9.09 -4.74
C GLU A 46 4.22 -10.39 -4.52
N LYS A 47 3.73 -11.53 -5.04
CA LYS A 47 4.37 -12.84 -4.85
C LYS A 47 5.80 -12.88 -5.40
N ARG A 48 6.12 -12.04 -6.38
CA ARG A 48 7.49 -11.93 -6.90
C ARG A 48 8.51 -11.45 -5.86
N PHE A 49 8.04 -10.79 -4.80
CA PHE A 49 8.88 -10.30 -3.70
C PHE A 49 8.94 -11.26 -2.51
N SER A 50 8.31 -12.45 -2.58
CA SER A 50 8.31 -13.42 -1.48
C SER A 50 9.73 -13.87 -1.09
N VAL A 51 10.65 -13.90 -2.05
CA VAL A 51 12.08 -14.25 -1.88
C VAL A 51 12.80 -13.33 -0.89
N LEU A 52 12.27 -12.12 -0.65
CA LEU A 52 12.84 -11.18 0.31
C LEU A 52 12.47 -11.50 1.78
N TYR A 53 11.60 -12.48 2.01
CA TYR A 53 11.08 -12.84 3.32
C TYR A 53 11.59 -14.20 3.79
N SER A 54 11.45 -14.46 5.10
CA SER A 54 11.88 -15.71 5.71
C SER A 54 10.82 -16.79 5.52
N ASP A 55 11.28 -18.00 5.17
CA ASP A 55 10.45 -19.21 5.08
C ASP A 55 10.11 -19.83 6.46
N ASN A 56 10.65 -19.28 7.56
CA ASN A 56 10.41 -19.82 8.90
C ASN A 56 8.94 -19.57 9.32
N PRO A 57 8.15 -20.63 9.62
CA PRO A 57 6.75 -20.50 10.04
C PRO A 57 6.52 -19.69 11.31
N ALA A 58 7.54 -19.59 12.18
CA ALA A 58 7.46 -18.80 13.42
C ALA A 58 7.70 -17.29 13.20
N SER A 59 8.01 -16.86 11.97
CA SER A 59 8.23 -15.45 11.64
C SER A 59 6.92 -14.65 11.63
N ARG A 60 6.94 -13.44 12.20
CA ARG A 60 5.81 -12.50 12.11
C ARG A 60 5.55 -12.06 10.67
N PRO A 61 4.30 -11.94 10.21
CA PRO A 61 3.97 -11.50 8.85
C PRO A 61 4.34 -10.04 8.62
N ASN A 62 4.65 -9.70 7.38
CA ASN A 62 5.03 -8.34 6.94
C ASN A 62 3.88 -7.33 6.90
N SER A 63 2.63 -7.77 6.76
CA SER A 63 1.46 -6.89 6.77
C SER A 63 0.85 -6.80 8.18
N PRO A 64 0.39 -5.61 8.60
CA PRO A 64 -0.49 -5.51 9.76
C PRO A 64 -1.78 -6.32 9.50
N VAL A 65 -2.38 -6.84 10.58
CA VAL A 65 -3.67 -7.54 10.54
C VAL A 65 -4.79 -6.52 10.62
#